data_AF-A0A3M1MJK3-F1
#
_entry.id   AF-A0A3M1MJK3-F1
#
_cell.length_a   1.000
_cell.length_b   1.000
_cell.length_c   1.000
_cell.angle_alpha   90.00
_cell.angle_beta   90.00
_cell.angle_gamma   90.00
#
_symmetry.space_group_name_H-M   'P 1'
#
loop_
_entity.id
_entity.type
_entity.pdbx_description
1 polymer ?
#
loop_
_entity_poly.entity_id
_entity_poly.type
_entity_poly.pdbx_seq_one_letter_code
_entity_poly.pdbx_strand_id
1 'polypeptide(L)'
;MMRKKLFTLLWVVAALSLSACAGMRMGSGGSAFTPADLPTGKYQAKVDNAAFILDASATMVLESGEHFARAKQMLSSFNQSVPADVSFNGALLSFGHHTSQSSALSATAWGPSPYNKGAFAKGLDGIKAAGGNSPLAHALFAAADQLKTAGGKSAIVIVSDGMQMANAPAAARHVVEKLNGNVCIYTVFEGNSAAGRALLKQVADASNCGGAVDAASLQSAAGMGAFVEQVLLTDRPMAKAAPMDSDGDGVLDDRDKCPDTPRGEFVDEDGCSLKLTLHINFDFDKADIKPEFKDDLDRAAAFIKKHSQVPY
;
A
#
# COMPACT_ATOMS: atom_id res chain seq x y z
N MET A 1 29.42 29.48 93.13
CA MET A 1 30.24 29.75 91.93
C MET A 1 29.46 30.71 91.04
N MET A 2 29.83 32.00 91.05
CA MET A 2 29.26 33.05 90.19
C MET A 2 29.83 32.97 88.77
N ARG A 3 29.10 33.61 87.83
CA ARG A 3 29.51 34.22 86.53
C ARG A 3 28.70 33.63 85.37
N LYS A 4 28.24 34.36 84.36
CA LYS A 4 28.23 35.79 83.99
C LYS A 4 27.25 35.89 82.81
N LYS A 5 26.56 37.01 82.67
CA LYS A 5 25.85 37.39 81.43
C LYS A 5 26.85 37.54 80.28
N LEU A 6 26.47 37.15 79.05
CA LEU A 6 26.88 37.88 77.84
C LEU A 6 25.90 37.63 76.68
N PHE A 7 25.38 38.74 76.16
CA PHE A 7 24.66 38.91 74.92
C PHE A 7 25.55 38.55 73.71
N THR A 8 24.98 37.88 72.69
CA THR A 8 25.47 38.03 71.31
C THR A 8 24.30 38.07 70.34
N LEU A 9 24.46 38.98 69.39
CA LEU A 9 23.54 39.51 68.40
C LEU A 9 23.67 38.74 67.07
N LEU A 10 22.78 39.01 66.11
CA LEU A 10 22.77 38.60 64.69
C LEU A 10 22.38 37.15 64.39
N TRP A 11 21.67 36.82 63.30
CA TRP A 11 20.78 37.44 62.30
C TRP A 11 20.39 36.24 61.38
N VAL A 12 19.53 36.47 60.40
CA VAL A 12 19.42 35.68 59.14
C VAL A 12 18.36 34.56 59.06
N VAL A 13 17.24 34.97 58.46
CA VAL A 13 16.45 34.29 57.39
C VAL A 13 15.64 33.05 57.75
N ALA A 14 14.34 33.28 57.74
CA ALA A 14 13.28 32.30 57.74
C ALA A 14 13.30 31.40 56.49
N ALA A 15 13.26 30.10 56.76
CA ALA A 15 12.36 29.11 56.15
C ALA A 15 11.97 29.29 54.68
N LEU A 16 12.57 28.47 53.80
CA LEU A 16 11.87 27.73 52.74
C LEU A 16 12.87 26.79 52.04
N SER A 17 13.05 25.61 52.60
CA SER A 17 13.66 24.47 51.92
C SER A 17 12.72 23.27 52.00
N LEU A 18 11.62 23.34 51.24
CA LEU A 18 10.94 22.15 50.78
C LEU A 18 11.83 21.56 49.69
N SER A 19 12.51 20.48 50.05
CA SER A 19 13.23 19.58 49.16
C SER A 19 12.37 19.22 47.96
N ALA A 20 12.70 19.81 46.81
CA ALA A 20 12.29 19.30 45.52
C ALA A 20 12.90 17.91 45.36
N CYS A 21 12.11 16.87 45.59
CA CYS A 21 12.32 15.63 44.85
C CYS A 21 12.08 15.98 43.39
N ALA A 22 13.13 16.37 42.68
CA ALA A 22 13.15 16.26 41.23
C ALA A 22 12.90 14.79 40.93
N GLY A 23 11.64 14.44 40.67
CA GLY A 23 11.30 13.18 40.05
C GLY A 23 12.09 13.17 38.75
N MET A 24 13.15 12.37 38.71
CA MET A 24 13.71 11.91 37.45
C MET A 24 12.54 11.25 36.73
N ARG A 25 11.93 11.99 35.80
CA ARG A 25 11.18 11.40 34.72
C ARG A 25 12.19 10.49 34.04
N MET A 26 12.13 9.21 34.36
CA MET A 26 12.65 8.18 33.49
C MET A 26 11.90 8.36 32.18
N GLY A 27 12.50 9.13 31.28
CA GLY A 27 12.07 9.17 29.90
C GLY A 27 12.13 7.74 29.40
N SER A 28 10.97 7.16 29.12
CA SER A 28 10.86 6.05 28.19
C SER A 28 11.28 6.58 26.82
N GLY A 29 12.59 6.75 26.63
CA GLY A 29 13.22 7.33 25.45
C GLY A 29 13.34 6.33 24.31
N GLY A 30 12.28 5.58 24.03
CA GLY A 30 12.09 4.97 22.71
C GLY A 30 11.37 6.00 21.86
N SER A 31 12.05 6.59 20.88
CA SER A 31 11.38 7.41 19.86
C SER A 31 10.20 6.62 19.30
N ALA A 32 9.00 7.19 19.31
CA ALA A 32 7.85 6.60 18.65
C ALA A 32 8.22 6.33 17.17
N PHE A 33 7.84 5.15 16.66
CA PHE A 33 8.03 4.83 15.24
C PHE A 33 7.32 5.89 14.39
N THR A 34 8.01 6.38 13.36
CA THR A 34 7.42 7.30 12.37
C THR A 34 7.43 6.59 11.02
N PRO A 35 6.27 6.34 10.39
CA PRO A 35 6.20 5.66 9.11
C PRO A 35 6.87 6.48 7.99
N ALA A 36 7.34 5.81 6.95
CA ALA A 36 7.77 6.48 5.73
C ALA A 36 6.59 7.20 5.07
N ASP A 37 6.88 8.31 4.40
CA ASP A 37 5.89 9.02 3.59
C ASP A 37 5.71 8.29 2.26
N LEU A 38 4.68 7.44 2.19
CA LEU A 38 4.26 6.79 0.95
C LEU A 38 3.17 7.64 0.28
N PRO A 39 3.42 8.23 -0.92
CA PRO A 39 2.50 9.20 -1.51
C PRO A 39 1.12 8.62 -1.80
N THR A 40 0.09 9.27 -1.27
CA THR A 40 -1.32 9.01 -1.61
C THR A 40 -1.52 9.13 -3.13
N GLY A 41 -2.30 8.24 -3.72
CA GLY A 41 -2.63 8.23 -5.15
C GLY A 41 -1.59 7.57 -6.04
N LYS A 42 -0.35 7.36 -5.56
CA LYS A 42 0.69 6.67 -6.32
C LYS A 42 0.45 5.16 -6.40
N TYR A 43 -0.08 4.57 -5.33
CA TYR A 43 -0.19 3.12 -5.20
C TYR A 43 -1.65 2.64 -5.25
N GLN A 44 -1.81 1.37 -5.59
CA GLN A 44 -3.02 0.59 -5.38
C GLN A 44 -2.67 -0.75 -4.72
N ALA A 45 -3.67 -1.46 -4.19
CA ALA A 45 -3.44 -2.75 -3.60
C ALA A 45 -2.97 -3.78 -4.64
N LYS A 46 -1.89 -4.49 -4.32
CA LYS A 46 -1.34 -5.63 -5.07
C LYS A 46 -2.13 -6.91 -4.82
N VAL A 47 -2.80 -6.99 -3.67
CA VAL A 47 -3.57 -8.14 -3.21
C VAL A 47 -5.00 -7.70 -2.86
N ASP A 48 -5.95 -8.59 -3.09
CA ASP A 48 -7.35 -8.42 -2.69
C ASP A 48 -7.52 -8.67 -1.18
N ASN A 49 -6.71 -9.58 -0.63
CA ASN A 49 -6.78 -9.97 0.77
C ASN A 49 -5.39 -10.06 1.44
N ALA A 50 -5.30 -9.73 2.72
CA ALA A 50 -4.09 -9.92 3.52
C ALA A 50 -4.41 -10.51 4.90
N ALA A 51 -3.80 -11.65 5.24
CA ALA A 51 -3.86 -12.23 6.57
C ALA A 51 -2.54 -11.98 7.32
N PHE A 52 -2.63 -11.52 8.55
CA PHE A 52 -1.49 -11.30 9.43
C PHE A 52 -1.54 -12.33 10.55
N ILE A 53 -0.44 -13.03 10.80
CA ILE A 53 -0.35 -14.09 11.80
C ILE A 53 0.74 -13.72 12.80
N LEU A 54 0.34 -13.49 14.05
CA LEU A 54 1.23 -13.23 15.17
C LEU A 54 1.51 -14.52 15.95
N ASP A 55 2.78 -14.89 16.05
CA ASP A 55 3.24 -15.90 17.01
C ASP A 55 3.15 -15.34 18.42
N ALA A 56 2.33 -15.98 19.24
CA ALA A 56 2.22 -15.70 20.66
C ALA A 56 2.73 -16.88 21.49
N SER A 57 3.44 -17.86 20.93
CA SER A 57 3.83 -19.07 21.65
C SER A 57 4.81 -18.80 22.81
N ALA A 58 5.02 -19.79 23.67
CA ALA A 58 5.93 -19.65 24.81
C ALA A 58 7.36 -19.28 24.37
N THR A 59 7.83 -19.75 23.21
CA THR A 59 9.18 -19.45 22.72
C THR A 59 9.41 -17.96 22.46
N MET A 60 8.35 -17.22 22.13
CA MET A 60 8.38 -15.75 21.97
C MET A 60 8.57 -14.98 23.28
N VAL A 61 8.52 -15.65 24.44
CA VAL A 61 8.69 -15.02 25.76
C VAL A 61 9.73 -15.68 26.67
N LEU A 62 10.22 -16.87 26.33
CA LEU A 62 11.13 -17.63 27.20
C LEU A 62 12.54 -17.05 27.34
N GLU A 63 13.09 -16.33 26.34
CA GLU A 63 14.45 -15.77 26.45
C GLU A 63 14.48 -14.40 27.18
N SER A 64 13.63 -13.46 26.77
CA SER A 64 13.63 -12.08 27.27
C SER A 64 12.24 -11.51 27.51
N GLY A 65 11.17 -12.21 27.13
CA GLY A 65 9.83 -11.63 27.04
C GLY A 65 9.65 -10.59 25.92
N GLU A 66 10.73 -10.18 25.25
CA GLU A 66 10.70 -9.03 24.36
C GLU A 66 10.34 -9.39 22.92
N HIS A 67 10.57 -10.63 22.45
CA HIS A 67 10.26 -11.03 21.08
C HIS A 67 8.77 -10.86 20.77
N PHE A 68 7.89 -11.29 21.67
CA PHE A 68 6.44 -11.06 21.53
C PHE A 68 6.08 -9.57 21.46
N ALA A 69 6.67 -8.73 22.32
CA ALA A 69 6.41 -7.30 22.33
C ALA A 69 6.92 -6.61 21.05
N ARG A 70 8.12 -6.97 20.59
CA ARG A 70 8.70 -6.47 19.33
C ARG A 70 7.90 -6.94 18.11
N ALA A 71 7.43 -8.17 18.10
CA ALA A 71 6.55 -8.68 17.04
C ALA A 71 5.24 -7.89 16.95
N LYS A 72 4.61 -7.57 18.09
CA LYS A 72 3.45 -6.67 18.12
C LYS A 72 3.81 -5.26 17.64
N GLN A 73 4.94 -4.70 18.08
CA GLN A 73 5.38 -3.37 17.66
C GLN A 73 5.64 -3.32 16.15
N MET A 74 6.22 -4.37 15.58
CA MET A 74 6.42 -4.51 14.14
C MET A 74 5.08 -4.45 13.40
N LEU A 75 4.08 -5.26 13.79
CA LEU A 75 2.76 -5.25 13.15
C LEU A 75 2.04 -3.91 13.31
N SER A 76 2.22 -3.23 14.45
CA SER A 76 1.73 -1.87 14.64
C SER A 76 2.40 -0.88 13.68
N SER A 77 3.71 -0.99 13.49
CA SER A 77 4.50 -0.14 12.58
C SER A 77 4.14 -0.40 11.12
N PHE A 78 3.90 -1.66 10.75
CA PHE A 78 3.35 -2.06 9.45
C PHE A 78 1.99 -1.40 9.22
N ASN A 79 1.05 -1.53 10.17
CA ASN A 79 -0.29 -0.95 10.09
C ASN A 79 -0.28 0.58 9.96
N GLN A 80 0.65 1.25 10.66
CA GLN A 80 0.84 2.70 10.53
C GLN A 80 1.33 3.09 9.13
N SER A 81 2.18 2.26 8.52
CA SER A 81 2.83 2.50 7.23
C SER A 81 1.97 2.20 6.00
N VAL A 82 0.82 1.53 6.14
CA VAL A 82 -0.10 1.29 5.00
C VAL A 82 -0.70 2.63 4.51
N PRO A 83 -0.63 2.98 3.22
CA PRO A 83 -1.26 4.21 2.71
C PRO A 83 -2.79 4.22 2.93
N ALA A 84 -3.36 5.40 3.17
CA ALA A 84 -4.77 5.54 3.53
C ALA A 84 -5.75 5.22 2.38
N ASP A 85 -5.29 5.31 1.13
CA ASP A 85 -6.06 5.10 -0.10
C ASP A 85 -5.90 3.69 -0.68
N VAL A 86 -5.19 2.80 0.02
CA VAL A 86 -5.00 1.40 -0.36
C VAL A 86 -6.08 0.55 0.31
N SER A 87 -6.88 -0.14 -0.51
CA SER A 87 -8.03 -0.93 -0.06
C SER A 87 -7.82 -2.43 -0.33
N PHE A 88 -8.03 -3.25 0.69
CA PHE A 88 -7.98 -4.72 0.64
C PHE A 88 -8.83 -5.28 1.79
N ASN A 89 -9.17 -6.57 1.78
CA ASN A 89 -9.74 -7.23 2.96
C ASN A 89 -8.62 -7.74 3.87
N GLY A 90 -8.74 -7.55 5.17
CA GLY A 90 -7.74 -8.01 6.13
C GLY A 90 -8.28 -8.97 7.18
N ALA A 91 -7.38 -9.78 7.72
CA ALA A 91 -7.59 -10.56 8.93
C ALA A 91 -6.32 -10.57 9.79
N LEU A 92 -6.47 -10.61 11.10
CA LEU A 92 -5.39 -10.78 12.06
C LEU A 92 -5.68 -12.02 12.89
N LEU A 93 -4.75 -12.96 12.86
CA LEU A 93 -4.78 -14.20 13.60
C LEU A 93 -3.56 -14.25 14.53
N SER A 94 -3.65 -15.11 15.54
CA SER A 94 -2.52 -15.48 16.37
C SER A 94 -2.57 -16.96 16.73
N PHE A 95 -1.42 -17.52 17.10
CA PHE A 95 -1.31 -18.90 17.56
C PHE A 95 -0.38 -19.02 18.76
N GLY A 96 -0.50 -20.13 19.48
CA GLY A 96 0.26 -20.39 20.69
C GLY A 96 -0.12 -19.39 21.75
N HIS A 97 -1.12 -19.66 22.57
CA HIS A 97 -1.57 -18.69 23.57
C HIS A 97 -1.27 -19.18 24.97
N HIS A 98 -1.01 -18.25 25.89
CA HIS A 98 -1.17 -18.56 27.31
C HIS A 98 -2.64 -18.92 27.57
N THR A 99 -2.90 -19.84 28.49
CA THR A 99 -4.27 -20.33 28.77
C THR A 99 -5.23 -19.22 29.23
N SER A 100 -4.70 -18.12 29.80
CA SER A 100 -5.48 -16.93 30.15
C SER A 100 -5.94 -16.11 28.94
N GLN A 101 -5.33 -16.30 27.77
CA GLN A 101 -5.71 -15.64 26.51
C GLN A 101 -6.66 -16.53 25.70
N SER A 102 -6.27 -17.79 25.48
CA SER A 102 -7.04 -18.75 24.68
C SER A 102 -6.51 -20.16 24.90
N SER A 103 -7.38 -21.17 24.80
CA SER A 103 -7.00 -22.58 24.72
C SER A 103 -7.04 -23.14 23.28
N ALA A 104 -7.51 -22.36 22.31
CA ALA A 104 -7.51 -22.74 20.91
C ALA A 104 -6.08 -22.73 20.34
N LEU A 105 -5.82 -23.62 19.37
CA LEU A 105 -4.51 -23.69 18.70
C LEU A 105 -4.21 -22.44 17.86
N SER A 106 -5.24 -21.75 17.39
CA SER A 106 -5.16 -20.44 16.77
C SER A 106 -6.44 -19.65 17.04
N ALA A 107 -6.36 -18.33 17.04
CA ALA A 107 -7.51 -17.44 17.27
C ALA A 107 -7.47 -16.26 16.30
N THR A 108 -8.65 -15.90 15.79
CA THR A 108 -8.84 -14.68 15.00
C THR A 108 -9.04 -13.49 15.93
N ALA A 109 -8.12 -12.54 15.91
CA ALA A 109 -8.20 -11.31 16.69
C ALA A 109 -8.99 -10.21 15.97
N TRP A 110 -8.99 -10.22 14.64
CA TRP A 110 -9.77 -9.31 13.80
C TRP A 110 -10.00 -9.90 12.39
N GLY A 111 -11.07 -9.49 11.73
CA GLY A 111 -11.43 -9.90 10.37
C GLY A 111 -11.96 -11.33 10.26
N PRO A 112 -12.20 -11.84 9.03
CA PRO A 112 -12.02 -11.16 7.76
C PRO A 112 -13.02 -9.99 7.58
N SER A 113 -12.52 -8.83 7.15
CA SER A 113 -13.34 -7.63 6.86
C SER A 113 -12.56 -6.65 5.98
N PRO A 114 -13.19 -5.65 5.35
CA PRO A 114 -12.46 -4.55 4.73
C PRO A 114 -11.42 -3.95 5.69
N TYR A 115 -10.21 -3.70 5.19
CA TYR A 115 -9.11 -3.23 6.01
C TYR A 115 -9.42 -1.88 6.65
N ASN A 116 -9.17 -1.80 7.96
CA ASN A 116 -9.31 -0.58 8.72
C ASN A 116 -8.19 -0.52 9.76
N LYS A 117 -7.37 0.54 9.68
CA LYS A 117 -6.21 0.73 10.57
C LYS A 117 -6.57 0.64 12.06
N GLY A 118 -7.69 1.23 12.46
CA GLY A 118 -8.15 1.23 13.85
C GLY A 118 -8.64 -0.13 14.32
N ALA A 119 -9.39 -0.84 13.48
CA ALA A 119 -9.87 -2.19 13.80
C ALA A 119 -8.71 -3.20 13.89
N PHE A 120 -7.74 -3.11 12.98
CA PHE A 120 -6.51 -3.90 13.05
C PHE A 120 -5.75 -3.63 14.35
N ALA A 121 -5.51 -2.35 14.68
CA ALA A 121 -4.82 -1.95 15.91
C ALA A 121 -5.53 -2.50 17.16
N LYS A 122 -6.86 -2.37 17.22
CA LYS A 122 -7.67 -2.92 18.32
C LYS A 122 -7.57 -4.44 18.42
N GLY A 123 -7.57 -5.15 17.30
CA GLY A 123 -7.36 -6.60 17.25
C GLY A 123 -5.99 -6.98 17.82
N LEU A 124 -4.94 -6.27 17.40
CA LEU A 124 -3.57 -6.49 17.87
C LEU A 124 -3.42 -6.22 19.37
N ASP A 125 -4.04 -5.16 19.89
CA ASP A 125 -4.08 -4.85 21.33
C ASP A 125 -4.80 -5.94 22.15
N GLY A 126 -5.77 -6.63 21.54
CA GLY A 126 -6.50 -7.75 22.14
C GLY A 126 -5.67 -9.01 22.37
N ILE A 127 -4.52 -9.15 21.73
CA ILE A 127 -3.59 -10.29 21.91
C ILE A 127 -2.62 -9.92 23.04
N LYS A 128 -2.93 -10.30 24.28
CA LYS A 128 -2.27 -9.79 25.49
C LYS A 128 -1.21 -10.72 26.05
N ALA A 129 -1.40 -12.02 25.93
CA ALA A 129 -0.53 -13.00 26.56
C ALA A 129 -0.05 -14.06 25.59
N ALA A 130 1.27 -14.23 25.58
CA ALA A 130 1.97 -15.27 24.88
C ALA A 130 2.23 -16.48 25.79
N GLY A 131 2.14 -17.70 25.26
CA GLY A 131 2.33 -18.94 25.97
C GLY A 131 1.95 -20.16 25.13
N GLY A 132 2.08 -21.36 25.70
CA GLY A 132 1.69 -22.59 25.02
C GLY A 132 2.62 -22.99 23.85
N ASN A 133 2.17 -23.96 23.07
CA ASN A 133 2.92 -24.55 21.96
C ASN A 133 2.96 -23.61 20.73
N SER A 134 3.70 -23.98 19.69
CA SER A 134 3.87 -23.16 18.47
C SER A 134 3.14 -23.74 17.23
N PRO A 135 1.80 -23.87 17.22
CA PRO A 135 1.05 -24.53 16.15
C PRO A 135 0.82 -23.62 14.91
N LEU A 136 1.89 -23.08 14.29
CA LEU A 136 1.78 -22.22 13.10
C LEU A 136 0.96 -22.86 11.97
N ALA A 137 1.05 -24.18 11.78
CA ALA A 137 0.24 -24.91 10.81
C ALA A 137 -1.28 -24.66 10.97
N HIS A 138 -1.79 -24.57 12.21
CA HIS A 138 -3.21 -24.32 12.46
C HIS A 138 -3.62 -22.90 12.06
N ALA A 139 -2.80 -21.91 12.38
CA ALA A 139 -3.06 -20.53 11.95
C ALA A 139 -2.99 -20.37 10.42
N LEU A 140 -2.06 -21.07 9.76
CA LEU A 140 -1.97 -21.11 8.30
C LEU A 140 -3.25 -21.68 7.67
N PHE A 141 -3.77 -22.80 8.18
CA PHE A 141 -5.02 -23.37 7.66
C PHE A 141 -6.23 -22.47 7.93
N ALA A 142 -6.32 -21.89 9.12
CA ALA A 142 -7.39 -20.94 9.47
C ALA A 142 -7.36 -19.69 8.58
N ALA A 143 -6.18 -19.13 8.31
CA ALA A 143 -6.02 -18.03 7.37
C ALA A 143 -6.44 -18.46 5.95
N ALA A 144 -6.04 -19.64 5.49
CA ALA A 144 -6.43 -20.15 4.18
C ALA A 144 -7.95 -20.33 4.03
N ASP A 145 -8.65 -20.76 5.08
CA ASP A 145 -10.13 -20.86 5.07
C ASP A 145 -10.80 -19.49 4.91
N GLN A 146 -10.30 -18.47 5.60
CA GLN A 146 -10.79 -17.10 5.48
C GLN A 146 -10.51 -16.53 4.08
N LEU A 147 -9.29 -16.70 3.58
CA LEU A 147 -8.85 -16.18 2.28
C LEU A 147 -9.54 -16.89 1.11
N LYS A 148 -9.74 -18.21 1.18
CA LYS A 148 -10.42 -18.98 0.14
C LYS A 148 -11.86 -18.52 -0.08
N THR A 149 -12.54 -18.16 1.00
CA THR A 149 -13.92 -17.66 0.94
C THR A 149 -14.00 -16.30 0.25
N ALA A 150 -12.98 -15.46 0.44
CA ALA A 150 -12.91 -14.14 -0.21
C ALA A 150 -12.53 -14.22 -1.70
N GLY A 151 -11.66 -15.17 -2.07
CA GLY A 151 -11.13 -15.31 -3.43
C GLY A 151 -10.17 -14.17 -3.82
N GLY A 152 -9.52 -14.26 -4.98
CA GLY A 152 -8.54 -13.26 -5.44
C GLY A 152 -7.12 -13.47 -4.90
N LYS A 153 -6.23 -12.52 -5.21
CA LYS A 153 -4.83 -12.53 -4.80
C LYS A 153 -4.72 -12.26 -3.31
N SER A 154 -3.91 -13.04 -2.61
CA SER A 154 -3.77 -12.98 -1.16
C SER A 154 -2.32 -12.81 -0.73
N ALA A 155 -2.10 -12.16 0.39
CA ALA A 155 -0.84 -12.20 1.13
C ALA A 155 -1.04 -12.79 2.52
N ILE A 156 -0.08 -13.56 3.00
CA ILE A 156 0.01 -13.97 4.41
C ILE A 156 1.31 -13.41 4.97
N VAL A 157 1.25 -12.63 6.05
CA VAL A 157 2.42 -12.11 6.75
C VAL A 157 2.50 -12.78 8.12
N ILE A 158 3.59 -13.46 8.42
CA ILE A 158 3.80 -14.23 9.65
C ILE A 158 4.94 -13.58 10.44
N VAL A 159 4.75 -13.30 11.73
CA VAL A 159 5.80 -12.78 12.61
C VAL A 159 6.07 -13.78 13.72
N SER A 160 7.28 -14.34 13.78
CA SER A 160 7.62 -15.49 14.63
C SER A 160 9.13 -15.63 14.84
N ASP A 161 9.54 -16.38 15.86
CA ASP A 161 10.92 -16.84 16.08
C ASP A 161 11.25 -18.14 15.32
N GLY A 162 10.25 -18.80 14.71
CA GLY A 162 10.41 -20.04 13.94
C GLY A 162 10.64 -21.30 14.79
N MET A 163 10.46 -21.23 16.12
CA MET A 163 10.78 -22.34 17.02
C MET A 163 9.62 -23.32 17.18
N GLN A 164 9.96 -24.61 17.37
CA GLN A 164 9.01 -25.70 17.69
C GLN A 164 7.83 -25.89 16.71
N MET A 165 8.04 -25.61 15.41
CA MET A 165 6.97 -25.64 14.39
C MET A 165 7.37 -26.41 13.13
N ALA A 166 7.99 -27.59 13.29
CA ALA A 166 8.57 -28.39 12.20
C ALA A 166 7.60 -28.74 11.05
N ASN A 167 6.28 -28.76 11.30
CA ASN A 167 5.26 -29.04 10.29
C ASN A 167 4.83 -27.80 9.47
N ALA A 168 5.27 -26.60 9.84
CA ALA A 168 4.82 -25.36 9.19
C ALA A 168 5.19 -25.28 7.70
N PRO A 169 6.39 -25.69 7.23
CA PRO A 169 6.68 -25.67 5.79
C PRO A 169 5.76 -26.55 4.95
N ALA A 170 5.35 -27.72 5.48
CA ALA A 170 4.39 -28.59 4.81
C ALA A 170 2.99 -27.98 4.79
N ALA A 171 2.55 -27.39 5.91
CA ALA A 171 1.28 -26.68 5.98
C ALA A 171 1.23 -25.49 5.00
N ALA A 172 2.32 -24.73 4.87
CA ALA A 172 2.42 -23.62 3.93
C ALA A 172 2.23 -24.08 2.47
N ARG A 173 2.84 -25.20 2.07
CA ARG A 173 2.63 -25.79 0.74
C ARG A 173 1.15 -26.15 0.50
N HIS A 174 0.50 -26.77 1.49
CA HIS A 174 -0.93 -27.07 1.40
C HIS A 174 -1.81 -25.82 1.34
N VAL A 175 -1.44 -24.73 2.00
CA VAL A 175 -2.14 -23.44 1.88
C VAL A 175 -2.02 -22.89 0.45
N VAL A 176 -0.83 -22.95 -0.15
CA VAL A 176 -0.60 -22.51 -1.53
C VAL A 176 -1.45 -23.34 -2.52
N GLU A 177 -1.50 -24.66 -2.35
CA GLU A 177 -2.36 -25.55 -3.13
C GLU A 177 -3.85 -25.20 -2.95
N LYS A 178 -4.29 -25.02 -1.69
CA LYS A 178 -5.68 -24.71 -1.32
C LYS A 178 -6.19 -23.39 -1.88
N LEU A 179 -5.28 -22.43 -2.09
CA LEU A 179 -5.55 -21.11 -2.67
C LEU A 179 -5.16 -21.03 -4.17
N ASN A 180 -4.95 -22.17 -4.83
CA ASN A 180 -4.64 -22.27 -6.27
C ASN A 180 -3.42 -21.43 -6.69
N GLY A 181 -2.42 -21.30 -5.81
CA GLY A 181 -1.23 -20.49 -6.05
C GLY A 181 -1.43 -18.98 -5.92
N ASN A 182 -2.64 -18.50 -5.63
CA ASN A 182 -2.96 -17.06 -5.52
C ASN A 182 -2.58 -16.47 -4.16
N VAL A 183 -1.52 -16.97 -3.52
CA VAL A 183 -1.07 -16.49 -2.20
C VAL A 183 0.44 -16.33 -2.15
N CYS A 184 0.90 -15.19 -1.66
CA CYS A 184 2.29 -14.94 -1.32
C CYS A 184 2.48 -15.01 0.20
N ILE A 185 3.43 -15.81 0.67
CA ILE A 185 3.70 -16.00 2.10
C ILE A 185 4.97 -15.26 2.47
N TYR A 186 4.84 -14.28 3.35
CA TYR A 186 5.94 -13.48 3.90
C TYR A 186 6.16 -13.88 5.35
N THR A 187 7.41 -14.12 5.72
CA THR A 187 7.78 -14.39 7.11
C THR A 187 8.72 -13.31 7.62
N VAL A 188 8.51 -12.92 8.87
CA VAL A 188 9.35 -11.98 9.59
C VAL A 188 9.91 -12.68 10.81
N PHE A 189 11.22 -12.88 10.79
CA PHE A 189 11.95 -13.54 11.85
C PHE A 189 12.24 -12.57 12.98
N GLU A 190 11.73 -12.89 14.17
CA GLU A 190 11.94 -12.17 15.42
C GLU A 190 12.50 -13.16 16.46
N GLY A 191 13.81 -13.34 16.46
CA GLY A 191 14.47 -14.35 17.30
C GLY A 191 15.98 -14.38 17.12
N ASN A 192 16.64 -15.32 17.80
CA ASN A 192 18.09 -15.54 17.73
C ASN A 192 18.48 -16.90 17.12
N SER A 193 17.50 -17.80 16.91
CA SER A 193 17.74 -19.15 16.42
C SER A 193 17.96 -19.20 14.91
N ALA A 194 19.15 -19.64 14.48
CA ALA A 194 19.44 -19.90 13.07
C ALA A 194 18.51 -20.97 12.47
N ALA A 195 18.14 -21.99 13.25
CA ALA A 195 17.20 -23.03 12.83
C ALA A 195 15.78 -22.47 12.65
N GLY A 196 15.34 -21.59 13.57
CA GLY A 196 14.06 -20.91 13.47
C GLY A 196 13.99 -19.99 12.24
N ARG A 197 15.04 -19.21 11.99
CA ARG A 197 15.17 -18.39 10.77
C ARG A 197 15.09 -19.24 9.50
N ALA A 198 15.84 -20.34 9.44
CA ALA A 198 15.84 -21.24 8.30
C ALA A 198 14.46 -21.88 8.06
N LEU A 199 13.76 -22.25 9.14
CA LEU A 199 12.41 -22.80 9.05
C LEU A 199 11.41 -21.78 8.49
N LEU A 200 11.42 -20.53 8.98
CA LEU A 200 10.55 -19.47 8.44
C LEU A 200 10.87 -19.17 6.98
N LYS A 201 12.14 -19.25 6.58
CA LYS A 201 12.50 -19.18 5.17
C LYS A 201 11.82 -20.29 4.36
N GLN A 202 11.86 -21.53 4.81
CA GLN A 202 11.17 -22.65 4.13
C GLN A 202 9.64 -22.45 4.05
N VAL A 203 9.04 -21.79 5.05
CA VAL A 203 7.61 -21.44 5.05
C VAL A 203 7.31 -20.39 3.96
N ALA A 204 8.12 -19.34 3.85
CA ALA A 204 7.96 -18.31 2.81
C ALA A 204 8.20 -18.89 1.39
N ASP A 205 9.25 -19.70 1.25
CA ASP A 205 9.64 -20.36 0.00
C ASP A 205 8.60 -21.37 -0.51
N ALA A 206 7.59 -21.73 0.30
CA ALA A 206 6.47 -22.54 -0.17
C ALA A 206 5.63 -21.81 -1.24
N SER A 207 5.68 -20.47 -1.27
CA SER A 207 5.03 -19.64 -2.29
C SER A 207 6.06 -19.04 -3.25
N ASN A 208 5.72 -18.93 -4.53
CA ASN A 208 6.66 -18.42 -5.57
C ASN A 208 6.86 -16.90 -5.56
N CYS A 209 6.14 -16.14 -4.73
CA CYS A 209 6.13 -14.67 -4.71
C CYS A 209 6.36 -14.06 -3.31
N GLY A 210 6.54 -14.90 -2.29
CA GLY A 210 6.76 -14.50 -0.90
C GLY A 210 8.22 -14.13 -0.60
N GLY A 211 8.54 -14.01 0.69
CA GLY A 211 9.90 -13.71 1.14
C GLY A 211 10.08 -13.80 2.65
N ALA A 212 11.31 -13.96 3.10
CA ALA A 212 11.67 -13.95 4.52
C ALA A 212 12.55 -12.74 4.83
N VAL A 213 12.24 -12.02 5.91
CA VAL A 213 12.99 -10.84 6.36
C VAL A 213 13.25 -10.91 7.87
N ASP A 214 14.29 -10.24 8.34
CA ASP A 214 14.55 -10.10 9.77
C ASP A 214 13.78 -8.89 10.32
N ALA A 215 13.14 -9.02 11.48
CA ALA A 215 12.42 -7.92 12.11
C ALA A 215 13.32 -6.68 12.35
N ALA A 216 14.62 -6.91 12.59
CA ALA A 216 15.62 -5.86 12.73
C ALA A 216 15.71 -4.93 11.51
N SER A 217 15.56 -5.45 10.28
CA SER A 217 15.60 -4.61 9.07
C SER A 217 14.36 -3.73 8.90
N LEU A 218 13.29 -4.02 9.65
CA LEU A 218 12.01 -3.32 9.57
C LEU A 218 11.84 -2.25 10.64
N GLN A 219 12.85 -2.02 11.49
CA GLN A 219 12.79 -1.00 12.55
C GLN A 219 12.83 0.43 12.00
N SER A 220 13.39 0.62 10.80
CA SER A 220 13.46 1.93 10.13
C SER A 220 12.20 2.22 9.31
N ALA A 221 11.86 3.51 9.17
CA ALA A 221 10.78 3.97 8.31
C ALA A 221 10.93 3.43 6.87
N ALA A 222 12.14 3.52 6.31
CA ALA A 222 12.44 3.07 4.95
C ALA A 222 12.30 1.55 4.80
N GLY A 223 12.84 0.77 5.75
CA GLY A 223 12.73 -0.69 5.71
C GLY A 223 11.28 -1.17 5.84
N MET A 224 10.50 -0.54 6.72
CA MET A 224 9.07 -0.84 6.86
C MET A 224 8.28 -0.42 5.62
N GLY A 225 8.54 0.76 5.06
CA GLY A 225 7.91 1.24 3.83
C GLY A 225 8.15 0.30 2.66
N ALA A 226 9.40 -0.13 2.46
CA ALA A 226 9.77 -1.09 1.42
C ALA A 226 9.06 -2.45 1.61
N PHE A 227 8.91 -2.91 2.85
CA PHE A 227 8.20 -4.16 3.14
C PHE A 227 6.69 -4.03 2.90
N VAL A 228 6.07 -2.91 3.28
CA VAL A 228 4.67 -2.61 2.92
C VAL A 228 4.49 -2.58 1.40
N GLU A 229 5.40 -1.92 0.68
CA GLU A 229 5.40 -1.91 -0.78
C GLU A 229 5.46 -3.31 -1.37
N GLN A 230 6.41 -4.13 -0.90
CA GLN A 230 6.57 -5.52 -1.36
C GLN A 230 5.32 -6.37 -1.14
N VAL A 231 4.71 -6.27 0.04
CA VAL A 231 3.57 -7.11 0.45
C VAL A 231 2.27 -6.64 -0.19
N LEU A 232 1.99 -5.33 -0.14
CA LEU A 232 0.65 -4.79 -0.37
C LEU A 232 0.53 -3.87 -1.58
N LEU A 233 1.62 -3.31 -2.12
CA LEU A 233 1.50 -2.20 -3.07
C LEU A 233 1.97 -2.58 -4.47
N THR A 234 1.31 -1.97 -5.44
CA THR A 234 1.75 -1.89 -6.83
C THR A 234 1.44 -0.48 -7.33
N ASP A 235 2.18 -0.01 -8.34
CA ASP A 235 1.93 1.30 -8.93
C ASP A 235 0.48 1.38 -9.43
N ARG A 236 -0.19 2.47 -9.08
CA ARG A 236 -1.47 2.82 -9.68
C ARG A 236 -1.19 3.23 -11.12
N PRO A 237 -1.81 2.58 -12.13
CA PRO A 237 -1.65 3.02 -13.50
C PRO A 237 -2.16 4.46 -13.59
N MET A 238 -1.29 5.37 -14.03
CA MET A 238 -1.76 6.71 -14.39
C MET A 238 -2.79 6.52 -15.50
N ALA A 239 -3.99 7.09 -15.31
CA ALA A 239 -4.96 7.13 -16.39
C ALA A 239 -4.27 7.75 -17.60
N LYS A 240 -4.10 6.97 -18.67
CA LYS A 240 -3.55 7.47 -19.93
C LYS A 240 -4.47 8.63 -20.33
N ALA A 241 -3.90 9.83 -20.49
CA ALA A 241 -4.69 10.98 -20.94
C ALA A 241 -5.48 10.57 -22.18
N ALA A 242 -6.79 10.82 -22.18
CA ALA A 242 -7.60 10.57 -23.35
C ALA A 242 -7.00 11.35 -24.53
N PRO A 243 -7.00 10.79 -25.75
CA PRO A 243 -6.58 11.54 -26.92
C PRO A 243 -7.43 12.82 -27.00
N MET A 244 -6.76 13.96 -27.16
CA MET A 244 -7.40 15.28 -27.20
C MET A 244 -7.66 15.67 -28.65
N ASP A 245 -8.80 16.29 -28.91
CA ASP A 245 -9.21 16.92 -30.16
C ASP A 245 -9.71 18.31 -29.74
N SER A 246 -8.83 19.30 -29.88
CA SER A 246 -8.95 20.61 -29.25
C SER A 246 -9.97 21.51 -29.96
N ASP A 247 -10.08 21.42 -31.29
CA ASP A 247 -11.03 22.21 -32.08
C ASP A 247 -12.32 21.44 -32.42
N GLY A 248 -12.32 20.13 -32.19
CA GLY A 248 -13.49 19.27 -32.30
C GLY A 248 -13.86 18.94 -33.74
N ASP A 249 -12.92 19.01 -34.66
CA ASP A 249 -13.11 18.71 -36.08
C ASP A 249 -13.17 17.20 -36.39
N GLY A 250 -12.82 16.35 -35.41
CA GLY A 250 -12.81 14.89 -35.50
C GLY A 250 -11.43 14.27 -35.72
N VAL A 251 -10.36 15.07 -35.79
CA VAL A 251 -8.96 14.65 -35.85
C VAL A 251 -8.29 14.96 -34.51
N LEU A 252 -7.49 14.01 -34.02
CA LEU A 252 -6.81 14.18 -32.73
C LEU A 252 -5.62 15.13 -32.86
N ASP A 253 -5.33 15.92 -31.83
CA ASP A 253 -4.26 16.94 -31.79
C ASP A 253 -2.87 16.38 -32.16
N ASP A 254 -2.62 15.08 -31.91
CA ASP A 254 -1.35 14.43 -32.24
C ASP A 254 -1.21 14.09 -33.73
N ARG A 255 -2.30 14.19 -34.49
CA ARG A 255 -2.41 13.89 -35.92
C ARG A 255 -2.94 15.07 -36.74
N ASP A 256 -3.50 16.08 -36.10
CA ASP A 256 -4.02 17.29 -36.74
C ASP A 256 -2.88 18.22 -37.18
N LYS A 257 -2.89 18.57 -38.48
CA LYS A 257 -1.93 19.51 -39.09
C LYS A 257 -2.52 20.89 -39.28
N CYS A 258 -3.83 21.05 -39.11
CA CYS A 258 -4.60 22.26 -39.31
C CYS A 258 -5.35 22.62 -38.01
N PRO A 259 -4.63 23.03 -36.96
CA PRO A 259 -5.26 23.41 -35.70
C PRO A 259 -6.19 24.61 -35.89
N ASP A 260 -7.25 24.64 -35.10
CA ASP A 260 -8.32 25.65 -35.12
C ASP A 260 -9.30 25.51 -36.30
N THR A 261 -9.48 24.29 -36.82
CA THR A 261 -10.49 24.02 -37.84
C THR A 261 -11.89 24.13 -37.25
N PRO A 262 -12.80 24.93 -37.85
CA PRO A 262 -14.12 25.13 -37.28
C PRO A 262 -14.91 23.83 -37.17
N ARG A 263 -15.38 23.54 -35.95
CA ARG A 263 -16.23 22.37 -35.65
C ARG A 263 -17.39 22.25 -36.64
N GLY A 264 -17.50 21.07 -37.26
CA GLY A 264 -18.56 20.74 -38.22
C GLY A 264 -18.23 21.05 -39.68
N GLU A 265 -17.04 21.61 -39.96
CA GLU A 265 -16.51 21.58 -41.32
C GLU A 265 -16.11 20.16 -41.74
N PHE A 266 -16.14 19.90 -43.04
CA PHE A 266 -15.59 18.67 -43.59
C PHE A 266 -14.08 18.80 -43.70
N VAL A 267 -13.37 17.95 -42.97
CA VAL A 267 -11.92 17.90 -42.96
C VAL A 267 -11.39 16.65 -43.65
N ASP A 268 -10.14 16.67 -44.06
CA ASP A 268 -9.42 15.46 -44.49
C ASP A 268 -8.79 14.71 -43.32
N GLU A 269 -7.97 13.70 -43.61
CA GLU A 269 -7.32 12.86 -42.59
C GLU A 269 -6.29 13.62 -41.74
N ASP A 270 -5.91 14.82 -42.17
CA ASP A 270 -4.94 15.71 -41.54
C ASP A 270 -5.62 16.86 -40.78
N GLY A 271 -6.96 16.90 -40.68
CA GLY A 271 -7.72 17.96 -40.00
C GLY A 271 -7.94 19.22 -40.84
N CYS A 272 -7.57 19.20 -42.12
CA CYS A 272 -7.62 20.41 -42.94
C CYS A 272 -8.96 20.58 -43.66
N SER A 273 -9.53 21.79 -43.58
CA SER A 273 -10.79 22.15 -44.23
C SER A 273 -10.81 21.87 -45.74
N LEU A 274 -11.80 21.09 -46.19
CA LEU A 274 -12.08 20.84 -47.60
C LEU A 274 -12.92 21.98 -48.20
N LYS A 275 -12.26 23.09 -48.58
CA LYS A 275 -12.91 24.26 -49.21
C LYS A 275 -12.60 24.36 -50.70
N LEU A 276 -13.64 24.53 -51.51
CA LEU A 276 -13.53 24.86 -52.93
C LEU A 276 -14.06 26.28 -53.17
N THR A 277 -13.20 27.18 -53.65
CA THR A 277 -13.60 28.54 -54.05
C THR A 277 -13.35 28.71 -55.54
N LEU A 278 -14.39 29.11 -56.27
CA LEU A 278 -14.34 29.39 -57.71
C LEU A 278 -14.60 30.88 -57.93
N HIS A 279 -13.72 31.54 -58.67
CA HIS A 279 -13.91 32.93 -59.06
C HIS A 279 -14.03 33.01 -60.58
N ILE A 280 -15.26 33.09 -61.07
CA ILE A 280 -15.57 33.16 -62.50
C ILE A 280 -16.19 34.53 -62.79
N ASN A 281 -15.58 35.27 -63.70
CA ASN A 281 -16.10 36.56 -64.12
C ASN A 281 -16.85 36.43 -65.44
N PHE A 282 -18.02 37.06 -65.49
CA PHE A 282 -18.85 37.15 -66.68
C PHE A 282 -18.73 38.54 -67.30
N ASP A 283 -18.74 38.60 -68.63
CA ASP A 283 -18.89 39.88 -69.31
C ASP A 283 -20.29 40.48 -69.05
N PHE A 284 -20.41 41.80 -69.18
CA PHE A 284 -21.68 42.49 -69.01
C PHE A 284 -22.76 41.87 -69.92
N ASP A 285 -23.85 41.44 -69.29
CA ASP A 285 -25.01 40.82 -69.94
C ASP A 285 -24.70 39.51 -70.71
N LYS A 286 -23.71 38.72 -70.25
CA LYS A 286 -23.39 37.39 -70.81
C LYS A 286 -23.33 36.30 -69.75
N ALA A 287 -23.66 35.07 -70.17
CA ALA A 287 -23.53 33.85 -69.36
C ALA A 287 -22.41 32.91 -69.86
N ASP A 288 -21.71 33.29 -70.92
CA ASP A 288 -20.61 32.50 -71.47
C ASP A 288 -19.42 32.49 -70.51
N ILE A 289 -18.92 31.30 -70.18
CA ILE A 289 -17.68 31.14 -69.41
C ILE A 289 -16.51 31.26 -70.38
N LYS A 290 -15.61 32.21 -70.11
CA LYS A 290 -14.45 32.44 -70.97
C LYS A 290 -13.45 31.27 -70.90
N PRO A 291 -12.72 30.97 -71.99
CA PRO A 291 -11.74 29.89 -72.02
C PRO A 291 -10.68 29.96 -70.92
N GLU A 292 -10.31 31.17 -70.45
CA GLU A 292 -9.34 31.33 -69.36
C GLU A 292 -9.78 30.68 -68.02
N PHE A 293 -11.07 30.46 -67.79
CA PHE A 293 -11.59 29.81 -66.57
C PHE A 293 -11.75 28.29 -66.71
N LYS A 294 -11.42 27.70 -67.87
CA LYS A 294 -11.60 26.26 -68.10
C LYS A 294 -10.78 25.41 -67.13
N ASP A 295 -9.54 25.80 -66.85
CA ASP A 295 -8.67 25.07 -65.94
C ASP A 295 -9.17 25.13 -64.48
N ASP A 296 -9.76 26.26 -64.06
CA ASP A 296 -10.41 26.40 -62.74
C ASP A 296 -11.61 25.47 -62.62
N LEU A 297 -12.45 25.41 -63.67
CA LEU A 297 -13.59 24.51 -63.72
C LEU A 297 -13.17 23.03 -63.70
N ASP A 298 -12.12 22.66 -64.42
CA ASP A 298 -11.61 21.29 -64.45
C ASP A 298 -11.04 20.89 -63.07
N ARG A 299 -10.34 21.81 -62.39
CA ARG A 299 -9.88 21.61 -61.00
C ARG A 299 -11.04 21.42 -60.03
N ALA A 300 -12.06 22.28 -60.11
CA ALA A 300 -13.26 22.16 -59.30
C ALA A 300 -13.99 20.85 -59.54
N ALA A 301 -14.17 20.44 -60.79
CA ALA A 301 -14.79 19.17 -61.14
C ALA A 301 -14.01 17.98 -60.59
N ALA A 302 -12.68 18.02 -60.63
CA ALA A 302 -11.83 16.99 -60.02
C ALA A 302 -11.95 16.96 -58.49
N PHE A 303 -11.97 18.12 -57.82
CA PHE A 303 -12.18 18.21 -56.38
C PHE A 303 -13.53 17.62 -55.97
N ILE A 304 -14.61 18.01 -56.67
CA ILE A 304 -15.97 17.53 -56.39
C ILE A 304 -16.06 16.01 -56.52
N LYS A 305 -15.44 15.44 -57.56
CA LYS A 305 -15.39 13.98 -57.76
C LYS A 305 -14.61 13.27 -56.68
N LYS A 306 -13.50 13.84 -56.21
CA LYS A 306 -12.64 13.24 -55.19
C LYS A 306 -13.26 13.31 -53.79
N HIS A 307 -14.03 14.36 -53.51
CA HIS A 307 -14.62 14.64 -52.19
C HIS A 307 -16.16 14.59 -52.23
N SER A 308 -16.75 13.55 -52.84
CA SER A 308 -18.21 13.44 -53.03
C SER A 308 -19.04 13.42 -51.74
N GLN A 309 -18.39 13.27 -50.58
CA GLN A 309 -18.99 13.32 -49.25
C GLN A 309 -19.22 14.75 -48.72
N VAL A 310 -18.60 15.76 -49.33
CA VAL A 310 -18.77 17.17 -48.96
C VAL A 310 -20.00 17.72 -49.68
N PRO A 311 -21.01 18.25 -48.97
CA PRO A 311 -22.12 18.96 -49.60
C PRO A 311 -21.63 20.33 -50.10
N TYR A 312 -21.86 20.61 -51.38
CA TYR A 312 -21.43 21.83 -52.10
C TYR A 312 -22.52 22.88 -52.18
#